data_AF-A0A3S8Y0T4-F1
#
_entry.id   AF-A0A3S8Y0T4-F1
#
_cell.length_a   1.000
_cell.length_b   1.000
_cell.length_c   1.000
_cell.angle_alpha   90.00
_cell.angle_beta   90.00
_cell.angle_gamma   90.00
#
_symmetry.space_group_name_H-M   'P 1'
#
loop_
_entity.id
_entity.type
_entity.pdbx_description
1 polymer ?
#
loop_
_entity_poly.entity_id
_entity_poly.type
_entity_poly.pdbx_seq_one_letter_code
_entity_poly.pdbx_strand_id
1 'polypeptide(L)'
;MLWNGWGDPARATPLPDTVTGLLRELLGVTRREAPVLPLAEIAVPVSPLGEDARRALETAVGGRADDVRTDAESRIRHTRGKSTADLLRMRAGDTADTPAAVVLPDGHDEVLAVLAACAEHGLALVPFGGGTSVVGGLAPGHGGAFVALDLRRMNRLLDLDEVSRTATLQPGLRAPEAEALLAEHGYTLGHFPQSYEWATVGGFAATRSSGQASAGYGRFDEMVLGLTLATPSGTLDTGRAPRSAAGPDLRQLVLGSEGAFGVITAVTVRVRPVPKVRRYEGWRFASFDEGAAALRRLAQDGPRPTVLRLSDETETLIGLAQPDAIGASLQQGDAGCLAVVGFEGTEEDTAHRREGAAAVLRESGGTFAGDEPGERWAHGRYSAPYLRDSLLDAGALAETLETAAYWSRLPALYAGVREALTGTLTEAGTPPLVMCHISHVYENGASLYFTVVSAQGEDAVAHWTRAKHAANEAILAAGGTITHHHAVGTDHRDWYVREAGPLGVEALRAVKRSLDPAGLLSPGVLLPAD
;
A
#
# COMPACT_ATOMS: atom_id res chain seq x y z
N MET A 1 -10.07 6.68 11.80
CA MET A 1 -9.57 5.30 11.73
C MET A 1 -9.42 4.73 13.13
N LEU A 2 -9.72 3.45 13.34
CA LEU A 2 -9.35 2.69 14.53
C LEU A 2 -7.85 2.89 14.83
N TRP A 3 -7.52 3.09 16.12
CA TRP A 3 -6.13 3.29 16.51
C TRP A 3 -5.35 1.97 16.35
N ASN A 4 -5.93 0.85 16.81
CA ASN A 4 -5.35 -0.51 16.80
C ASN A 4 -5.80 -1.40 15.63
N GLY A 5 -6.38 -0.80 14.59
CA GLY A 5 -6.97 -1.54 13.47
C GLY A 5 -7.16 -0.68 12.23
N TRP A 6 -8.01 -1.14 11.32
CA TRP A 6 -8.36 -0.52 10.07
C TRP A 6 -9.71 0.18 10.13
N GLY A 7 -9.80 1.30 9.42
CA GLY A 7 -11.08 1.87 9.04
C GLY A 7 -11.95 2.42 10.17
N ASP A 8 -13.25 2.53 9.86
CA ASP A 8 -14.31 2.93 10.78
C ASP A 8 -14.66 1.81 11.78
N PRO A 9 -14.56 2.05 13.11
CA PRO A 9 -14.99 1.12 14.15
C PRO A 9 -16.41 0.55 13.94
N ALA A 10 -17.34 1.33 13.37
CA ALA A 10 -18.72 0.91 13.18
C ALA A 10 -18.88 -0.20 12.13
N ARG A 11 -17.85 -0.46 11.31
CA ARG A 11 -17.82 -1.53 10.30
C ARG A 11 -17.11 -2.80 10.77
N ALA A 12 -16.55 -2.80 11.99
CA ALA A 12 -15.92 -3.98 12.55
C ALA A 12 -16.99 -5.07 12.81
N THR A 13 -16.83 -6.22 12.17
CA THR A 13 -17.79 -7.34 12.28
C THR A 13 -17.06 -8.58 12.78
N PRO A 14 -17.57 -9.28 13.81
CA PRO A 14 -16.94 -10.52 14.28
C PRO A 14 -16.97 -11.59 13.19
N LEU A 15 -16.03 -12.53 13.25
CA LEU A 15 -16.04 -13.68 12.33
C LEU A 15 -17.25 -14.59 12.61
N PRO A 16 -17.91 -15.12 11.58
CA PRO A 16 -18.91 -16.16 11.75
C PRO A 16 -18.32 -17.40 12.46
N ASP A 17 -19.15 -18.12 13.22
CA ASP A 17 -18.74 -19.33 13.94
C ASP A 17 -18.20 -20.42 13.01
N THR A 18 -18.75 -20.51 11.80
CA THR A 18 -18.30 -21.43 10.74
C THR A 18 -16.86 -21.16 10.33
N VAL A 19 -16.49 -19.89 10.14
CA VAL A 19 -15.13 -19.46 9.79
C VAL A 19 -14.18 -19.74 10.96
N THR A 20 -14.60 -19.45 12.18
CA THR A 20 -13.80 -19.74 13.39
C THR A 20 -13.56 -21.23 13.58
N GLY A 21 -14.56 -22.07 13.29
CA GLY A 21 -14.43 -23.53 13.28
C GLY A 21 -13.41 -24.01 12.24
N LEU A 22 -13.50 -23.50 11.00
CA LEU A 22 -12.57 -23.83 9.92
C LEU A 22 -11.13 -23.41 10.23
N LEU A 23 -10.92 -22.23 10.81
CA LEU A 23 -9.59 -21.78 11.26
C LEU A 23 -8.98 -22.70 12.31
N ARG A 24 -9.81 -23.22 13.24
CA ARG A 24 -9.37 -24.17 14.26
C ARG A 24 -9.00 -25.52 13.65
N GLU A 25 -9.85 -26.05 12.78
CA GLU A 25 -9.68 -27.38 12.19
C GLU A 25 -8.54 -27.43 11.16
N LEU A 26 -8.41 -26.41 10.30
CA LEU A 26 -7.42 -26.40 9.22
C LEU A 26 -6.06 -25.83 9.66
N LEU A 27 -6.06 -24.82 10.53
CA LEU A 27 -4.84 -24.05 10.85
C LEU A 27 -4.45 -24.09 12.33
N GLY A 28 -5.21 -24.82 13.15
CA GLY A 28 -4.94 -24.92 14.60
C GLY A 28 -5.11 -23.59 15.34
N VAL A 29 -5.88 -22.65 14.80
CA VAL A 29 -6.08 -21.32 15.41
C VAL A 29 -6.81 -21.48 16.74
N THR A 30 -6.22 -20.93 17.79
CA THR A 30 -6.81 -20.82 19.13
C THR A 30 -7.01 -19.37 19.50
N ARG A 31 -8.18 -19.05 20.06
CA ARG A 31 -8.48 -17.69 20.49
C ARG A 31 -7.54 -17.32 21.64
N ARG A 32 -6.86 -16.19 21.50
CA ARG A 32 -6.04 -15.63 22.57
C ARG A 32 -6.94 -14.88 23.55
N GLU A 33 -6.79 -15.15 24.85
CA GLU A 33 -7.62 -14.55 25.91
C GLU A 33 -7.17 -13.12 26.30
N ALA A 34 -6.04 -12.64 25.80
CA ALA A 34 -5.50 -11.34 26.19
C ALA A 34 -6.40 -10.19 25.69
N PRO A 35 -6.98 -9.37 26.58
CA PRO A 35 -7.80 -8.25 26.18
C PRO A 35 -6.94 -7.16 25.52
N VAL A 36 -7.44 -6.59 24.43
CA VAL A 36 -6.81 -5.40 23.83
C VAL A 36 -7.03 -4.21 24.76
N LEU A 37 -5.95 -3.55 25.17
CA LEU A 37 -6.03 -2.41 26.08
C LEU A 37 -6.79 -1.24 25.43
N PRO A 38 -7.71 -0.57 26.14
CA PRO A 38 -8.29 0.69 25.67
C PRO A 38 -7.22 1.75 25.44
N LEU A 39 -7.41 2.63 24.45
CA LEU A 39 -6.44 3.68 24.11
C LEU A 39 -6.04 4.54 25.32
N ALA A 40 -7.01 4.86 26.19
CA ALA A 40 -6.79 5.67 27.39
C ALA A 40 -5.93 4.99 28.46
N GLU A 41 -5.76 3.67 28.40
CA GLU A 41 -4.98 2.88 29.35
C GLU A 41 -3.54 2.62 28.87
N ILE A 42 -3.20 3.02 27.64
CA ILE A 42 -1.86 2.86 27.10
C ILE A 42 -0.92 3.85 27.77
N ALA A 43 0.08 3.32 28.49
CA ALA A 43 1.12 4.12 29.10
C ALA A 43 2.08 4.67 28.02
N VAL A 44 1.90 5.95 27.67
CA VAL A 44 2.80 6.67 26.77
C VAL A 44 3.81 7.47 27.58
N PRO A 45 5.12 7.34 27.32
CA PRO A 45 6.13 8.20 27.93
C PRO A 45 5.82 9.68 27.67
N VAL A 46 6.15 10.54 28.63
CA VAL A 46 6.08 12.01 28.42
C VAL A 46 6.87 12.36 27.17
N SER A 47 6.34 13.30 26.37
CA SER A 47 7.02 13.74 25.16
C SER A 47 8.45 14.22 25.51
N PRO A 48 9.49 13.72 24.82
CA PRO A 48 10.85 14.20 25.00
C PRO A 48 11.10 15.57 24.34
N LEU A 49 10.08 16.20 23.73
CA LEU A 49 10.21 17.48 23.06
C LEU A 49 10.49 18.60 24.08
N GLY A 50 11.66 19.24 23.98
CA GLY A 50 11.99 20.39 24.81
C GLY A 50 11.12 21.62 24.50
N GLU A 51 10.94 22.48 25.49
CA GLU A 51 10.11 23.70 25.38
C GLU A 51 10.58 24.65 24.26
N ASP A 52 11.89 24.76 24.04
CA ASP A 52 12.45 25.60 22.98
C ASP A 52 12.08 25.05 21.59
N ALA A 53 12.26 23.74 21.39
CA ALA A 53 11.90 23.06 20.16
C ALA A 53 10.38 23.13 19.90
N ARG A 54 9.57 22.99 20.95
CA ARG A 54 8.12 23.17 20.87
C ARG A 54 7.75 24.56 20.36
N ARG A 55 8.30 25.62 20.97
CA ARG A 55 8.01 27.00 20.54
C ARG A 55 8.48 27.28 19.11
N ALA A 56 9.61 26.71 18.69
CA ALA A 56 10.10 26.81 17.32
C ALA A 56 9.12 26.16 16.33
N LEU A 57 8.63 24.95 16.64
CA LEU A 57 7.61 24.27 15.83
C LEU A 57 6.28 25.03 15.80
N GLU A 58 5.83 25.57 16.92
CA GLU A 58 4.61 26.39 16.99
C GLU A 58 4.73 27.65 16.12
N THR A 59 5.90 28.29 16.15
CA THR A 59 6.20 29.44 15.29
C THR A 59 6.22 29.04 13.81
N ALA A 60 6.80 27.87 13.48
CA ALA A 60 6.88 27.36 12.12
C ALA A 60 5.51 27.11 11.47
N VAL A 61 4.48 26.80 12.26
CA VAL A 61 3.09 26.64 11.81
C VAL A 61 2.23 27.88 12.08
N GLY A 62 2.83 29.06 12.04
CA GLY A 62 2.11 30.34 12.14
C GLY A 62 1.65 30.72 13.55
N GLY A 63 2.30 30.20 14.59
CA GLY A 63 1.97 30.47 16.00
C GLY A 63 0.78 29.67 16.53
N ARG A 64 0.31 28.65 15.79
CA ARG A 64 -0.88 27.87 16.14
C ARG A 64 -0.49 26.66 17.00
N ALA A 65 -0.61 26.82 18.32
CA ALA A 65 -0.23 25.77 19.28
C ALA A 65 -0.99 24.43 19.08
N ASP A 66 -2.25 24.48 18.64
CA ASP A 66 -3.08 23.27 18.40
C ASP A 66 -2.57 22.40 17.22
N ASP A 67 -1.69 22.97 16.39
CA ASP A 67 -1.03 22.29 15.28
C ASP A 67 0.29 21.62 15.69
N VAL A 68 0.72 21.75 16.95
CA VAL A 68 1.86 21.04 17.55
C VAL A 68 1.37 20.20 18.72
N ARG A 69 1.13 18.92 18.46
CA ARG A 69 0.46 18.02 19.41
C ARG A 69 1.45 17.09 20.10
N THR A 70 1.49 17.17 21.42
CA THR A 70 2.31 16.30 22.28
C THR A 70 1.47 15.36 23.15
N ASP A 71 0.15 15.34 22.97
CA ASP A 71 -0.76 14.47 23.71
C ASP A 71 -0.59 12.99 23.31
N ALA A 72 -0.94 12.09 24.23
CA ALA A 72 -0.75 10.64 24.06
C ALA A 72 -1.51 10.08 22.85
N GLU A 73 -2.77 10.48 22.66
CA GLU A 73 -3.60 9.94 21.57
C GLU A 73 -3.07 10.35 20.20
N SER A 74 -2.75 11.64 20.01
CA SER A 74 -2.14 12.12 18.78
C SER A 74 -0.88 11.34 18.50
N ARG A 75 0.03 11.20 19.47
CA ARG A 75 1.30 10.52 19.24
C ARG A 75 1.12 9.02 18.92
N ILE A 76 0.28 8.27 19.66
CA ILE A 76 -0.01 6.85 19.39
C ILE A 76 -0.52 6.64 17.96
N ARG A 77 -1.41 7.52 17.48
CA ARG A 77 -2.03 7.41 16.15
C ARG A 77 -1.05 7.67 15.00
N HIS A 78 0.15 8.17 15.30
CA HIS A 78 1.21 8.48 14.32
C HIS A 78 2.49 7.66 14.57
N THR A 79 2.42 6.63 15.41
CA THR A 79 3.55 5.75 15.72
C THR A 79 3.84 4.75 14.60
N ARG A 80 2.80 4.07 14.09
CA ARG A 80 2.96 2.90 13.19
C ARG A 80 1.93 2.85 12.07
N GLY A 81 2.16 1.96 11.12
CA GLY A 81 1.29 1.70 9.99
C GLY A 81 0.20 0.66 10.29
N LYS A 82 -0.09 -0.16 9.27
CA LYS A 82 -1.18 -1.15 9.25
C LYS A 82 -0.70 -2.52 8.79
N SER A 83 0.61 -2.81 8.88
CA SER A 83 1.08 -4.20 8.82
C SER A 83 0.56 -4.96 10.04
N THR A 84 0.44 -6.27 9.92
CA THR A 84 0.03 -7.14 11.02
C THR A 84 1.01 -7.08 12.18
N ALA A 85 2.31 -6.98 11.90
CA ALA A 85 3.32 -6.78 12.95
C ALA A 85 3.09 -5.47 13.73
N ASP A 86 2.83 -4.36 13.02
CA ASP A 86 2.52 -3.08 13.65
C ASP A 86 1.25 -3.15 14.50
N LEU A 87 0.19 -3.74 13.96
CA LEU A 87 -1.09 -3.86 14.64
C LEU A 87 -1.01 -4.75 15.89
N LEU A 88 -0.23 -5.83 15.85
CA LEU A 88 -0.01 -6.68 17.01
C LEU A 88 0.76 -5.94 18.11
N ARG A 89 1.80 -5.17 17.76
CA ARG A 89 2.53 -4.30 18.70
C ARG A 89 1.60 -3.24 19.31
N MET A 90 0.80 -2.59 18.48
CA MET A 90 -0.19 -1.59 18.94
C MET A 90 -1.21 -2.21 19.90
N ARG A 91 -1.79 -3.38 19.56
CA ARG A 91 -2.73 -4.11 20.43
C ARG A 91 -2.08 -4.54 21.76
N ALA A 92 -0.78 -4.80 21.77
CA ALA A 92 0.00 -5.11 22.97
C ALA A 92 0.40 -3.87 23.80
N GLY A 93 0.05 -2.65 23.35
CA GLY A 93 0.36 -1.41 24.05
C GLY A 93 1.81 -0.95 23.91
N ASP A 94 2.54 -1.42 22.88
CA ASP A 94 3.92 -1.01 22.61
C ASP A 94 3.98 0.46 22.17
N THR A 95 4.72 1.28 22.90
CA THR A 95 4.91 2.72 22.65
C THR A 95 6.35 3.10 22.28
N ALA A 96 7.23 2.14 21.98
CA ALA A 96 8.66 2.37 21.77
C ALA A 96 8.96 3.39 20.65
N ASP A 97 8.19 3.37 19.56
CA ASP A 97 8.42 4.20 18.36
C ASP A 97 7.54 5.45 18.33
N THR A 98 7.08 5.92 19.49
CA THR A 98 6.11 7.03 19.56
C THR A 98 6.81 8.36 19.25
N PRO A 99 6.28 9.19 18.31
CA PRO A 99 6.89 10.48 17.98
C PRO A 99 6.98 11.40 19.19
N ALA A 100 7.92 12.34 19.19
CA ALA A 100 7.99 13.39 20.20
C ALA A 100 6.82 14.37 20.07
N ALA A 101 6.45 14.71 18.83
CA ALA A 101 5.28 15.51 18.53
C ALA A 101 4.69 15.18 17.15
N VAL A 102 3.43 15.56 16.97
CA VAL A 102 2.74 15.58 15.68
C VAL A 102 2.56 17.03 15.26
N VAL A 103 3.01 17.39 14.06
CA VAL A 103 2.95 18.77 13.54
C VAL A 103 2.10 18.83 12.28
N LEU A 104 1.17 19.79 12.22
CA LEU A 104 0.14 19.87 11.17
C LEU A 104 0.26 21.17 10.34
N PRO A 105 1.18 21.25 9.36
CA PRO A 105 1.32 22.40 8.47
C PRO A 105 0.14 22.52 7.49
N ASP A 106 -0.19 23.73 7.04
CA ASP A 106 -1.26 23.99 6.07
C ASP A 106 -0.79 24.34 4.65
N GLY A 107 0.53 24.47 4.46
CA GLY A 107 1.12 24.92 3.21
C GLY A 107 2.60 24.61 3.07
N HIS A 108 3.14 24.88 1.87
CA HIS A 108 4.52 24.60 1.51
C HIS A 108 5.53 25.32 2.41
N ASP A 109 5.30 26.61 2.67
CA ASP A 109 6.21 27.45 3.46
C ASP A 109 6.30 27.00 4.92
N GLU A 110 5.18 26.57 5.51
CA GLU A 110 5.17 26.00 6.87
C GLU A 110 5.93 24.68 6.93
N VAL A 111 5.85 23.85 5.90
CA VAL A 111 6.67 22.62 5.83
C VAL A 111 8.17 22.96 5.80
N LEU A 112 8.59 23.96 5.01
CA LEU A 112 9.98 24.43 5.02
C LEU A 112 10.41 24.95 6.39
N ALA A 113 9.55 25.73 7.06
CA ALA A 113 9.83 26.24 8.39
C ALA A 113 9.94 25.13 9.44
N VAL A 114 9.09 24.10 9.37
CA VAL A 114 9.15 22.94 10.26
C VAL A 114 10.43 22.13 10.02
N LEU A 115 10.84 21.94 8.76
CA LEU A 115 12.12 21.30 8.44
C LEU A 115 13.30 22.07 9.05
N ALA A 116 13.31 23.40 8.95
CA ALA A 116 14.34 24.25 9.53
C ALA A 116 14.38 24.14 11.07
N ALA A 117 13.21 24.17 11.74
CA ALA A 117 13.13 23.99 13.18
C ALA A 117 13.62 22.60 13.63
N CYS A 118 13.25 21.55 12.88
CA CYS A 118 13.75 20.20 13.16
C CYS A 118 15.27 20.10 12.99
N ALA A 119 15.83 20.74 11.97
CA ALA A 119 17.28 20.80 11.75
C ALA A 119 18.02 21.50 12.91
N GLU A 120 17.49 22.64 13.37
CA GLU A 120 18.07 23.41 14.48
C GLU A 120 18.10 22.61 15.79
N HIS A 121 17.08 21.79 16.02
CA HIS A 121 16.92 21.03 17.26
C HIS A 121 17.34 19.55 17.16
N GLY A 122 17.90 19.12 16.02
CA GLY A 122 18.34 17.74 15.83
C GLY A 122 17.20 16.71 15.91
N LEU A 123 16.00 17.08 15.46
CA LEU A 123 14.83 16.21 15.43
C LEU A 123 14.72 15.56 14.05
N ALA A 124 14.60 14.24 14.02
CA ALA A 124 14.21 13.56 12.78
C ALA A 124 12.77 13.94 12.42
N LEU A 125 12.43 13.89 11.13
CA LEU A 125 11.10 14.19 10.63
C LEU A 125 10.61 13.08 9.71
N VAL A 126 9.39 12.60 9.95
CA VAL A 126 8.74 11.57 9.16
C VAL A 126 7.43 12.12 8.60
N PRO A 127 7.28 12.27 7.27
CA PRO A 127 6.02 12.66 6.66
C PRO A 127 4.92 11.64 6.92
N PHE A 128 3.73 12.10 7.30
CA PHE A 128 2.59 11.27 7.62
C PHE A 128 1.37 11.72 6.81
N GLY A 129 0.79 10.78 6.06
CA GLY A 129 -0.45 10.96 5.31
C GLY A 129 -1.60 10.19 5.96
N GLY A 130 -2.06 9.14 5.27
CA GLY A 130 -3.16 8.30 5.75
C GLY A 130 -2.81 7.30 6.86
N GLY A 131 -1.53 7.16 7.22
CA GLY A 131 -1.07 6.15 8.18
C GLY A 131 -1.25 4.70 7.69
N THR A 132 -1.31 4.47 6.38
CA THR A 132 -1.65 3.17 5.78
C THR A 132 -0.44 2.35 5.33
N SER A 133 0.79 2.71 5.73
CA SER A 133 2.00 1.95 5.37
C SER A 133 1.91 0.53 5.93
N VAL A 134 2.45 -0.46 5.21
CA VAL A 134 2.49 -1.87 5.61
C VAL A 134 3.92 -2.42 5.65
N VAL A 135 4.91 -1.53 5.68
CA VAL A 135 6.35 -1.87 5.55
C VAL A 135 7.23 -1.16 6.59
N GLY A 136 6.64 -0.66 7.69
CA GLY A 136 7.37 -0.02 8.78
C GLY A 136 7.92 1.38 8.48
N GLY A 137 7.44 2.06 7.44
CA GLY A 137 7.97 3.36 6.99
C GLY A 137 7.49 4.61 7.75
N LEU A 138 6.85 4.47 8.91
CA LEU A 138 6.24 5.60 9.66
C LEU A 138 6.97 5.96 10.96
N ALA A 139 8.09 5.28 11.24
CA ALA A 139 9.02 5.63 12.30
C ALA A 139 10.46 5.53 11.77
N PRO A 140 11.41 6.30 12.30
CA PRO A 140 12.83 6.14 11.96
C PRO A 140 13.35 4.74 12.29
N GLY A 141 14.32 4.25 11.50
CA GLY A 141 14.93 2.93 11.71
C GLY A 141 15.91 2.85 12.88
N HIS A 142 16.19 3.95 13.57
CA HIS A 142 17.05 4.01 14.76
C HIS A 142 16.47 4.93 15.83
N GLY A 143 16.86 4.72 17.08
CA GLY A 143 16.38 5.49 18.22
C GLY A 143 16.66 7.00 18.09
N GLY A 144 15.78 7.81 18.68
CA GLY A 144 15.86 9.26 18.69
C GLY A 144 14.47 9.92 18.78
N ALA A 145 14.43 11.17 19.21
CA ALA A 145 13.19 11.96 19.14
C ALA A 145 12.91 12.36 17.69
N PHE A 146 11.67 12.18 17.25
CA PHE A 146 11.25 12.56 15.89
C PHE A 146 9.89 13.26 15.89
N VAL A 147 9.64 14.03 14.84
CA VAL A 147 8.36 14.69 14.55
C VAL A 147 7.64 13.90 13.47
N ALA A 148 6.39 13.51 13.74
CA ALA A 148 5.48 13.06 12.70
C ALA A 148 4.83 14.29 12.04
N LEU A 149 5.14 14.53 10.77
CA LEU A 149 4.62 15.67 10.02
C LEU A 149 3.33 15.28 9.31
N ASP A 150 2.19 15.58 9.93
CA ASP A 150 0.89 15.20 9.39
C ASP A 150 0.37 16.22 8.37
N LEU A 151 0.29 15.76 7.13
CA LEU A 151 -0.05 16.59 5.98
C LEU A 151 -1.58 16.75 5.77
N ARG A 152 -2.44 16.24 6.66
CA ARG A 152 -3.91 16.22 6.46
C ARG A 152 -4.54 17.60 6.23
N ARG A 153 -3.90 18.68 6.68
CA ARG A 153 -4.38 20.06 6.46
C ARG A 153 -4.03 20.60 5.07
N MET A 154 -3.07 19.97 4.38
CA MET A 154 -2.77 20.24 2.99
C MET A 154 -3.67 19.39 2.09
N ASN A 155 -4.96 19.75 2.01
CA ASN A 155 -6.01 18.92 1.40
C ASN A 155 -6.82 19.63 0.30
N ARG A 156 -6.19 20.50 -0.50
CA ARG A 156 -6.86 21.26 -1.58
C ARG A 156 -6.50 20.77 -2.98
N LEU A 157 -7.46 20.90 -3.90
CA LEU A 157 -7.20 21.02 -5.33
C LEU A 157 -6.67 22.43 -5.60
N LEU A 158 -5.43 22.54 -6.07
CA LEU A 158 -4.74 23.81 -6.31
C LEU A 158 -5.00 24.35 -7.71
N ASP A 159 -5.06 23.47 -8.69
CA ASP A 159 -5.27 23.82 -10.10
C ASP A 159 -5.92 22.65 -10.87
N LEU A 160 -6.75 22.97 -11.86
CA LEU A 160 -7.35 22.01 -12.79
C LEU A 160 -7.34 22.61 -14.20
N ASP A 161 -6.53 22.03 -15.08
CA ASP A 161 -6.53 22.33 -16.50
C ASP A 161 -7.39 21.28 -17.22
N GLU A 162 -8.62 21.66 -17.57
CA GLU A 162 -9.57 20.79 -18.28
C GLU A 162 -9.14 20.49 -19.74
N VAL A 163 -8.36 21.40 -20.35
CA VAL A 163 -7.86 21.28 -21.72
C VAL A 163 -6.75 20.23 -21.77
N SER A 164 -5.74 20.37 -20.91
CA SER A 164 -4.63 19.42 -20.81
C SER A 164 -5.00 18.17 -19.99
N ARG A 165 -6.11 18.23 -19.26
CA ARG A 165 -6.60 17.20 -18.32
C ARG A 165 -5.58 16.88 -17.24
N THR A 166 -5.18 17.91 -16.52
CA THR A 166 -4.23 17.80 -15.40
C THR A 166 -4.79 18.46 -14.15
N ALA A 167 -4.51 17.89 -12.99
CA ALA A 167 -4.89 18.45 -11.71
C ALA A 167 -3.68 18.53 -10.78
N THR A 168 -3.49 19.65 -10.09
CA THR A 168 -2.49 19.80 -9.03
C THR A 168 -3.17 19.69 -7.68
N LEU A 169 -2.79 18.68 -6.91
CA LEU A 169 -3.42 18.29 -5.65
C LEU A 169 -2.42 18.45 -4.51
N GLN A 170 -2.88 18.94 -3.35
CA GLN A 170 -2.09 18.89 -2.12
C GLN A 170 -1.98 17.44 -1.59
N PRO A 171 -0.87 17.10 -0.91
CA PRO A 171 -0.50 15.70 -0.57
C PRO A 171 -1.39 15.04 0.48
N GLY A 172 -2.09 15.84 1.29
CA GLY A 172 -2.96 15.38 2.38
C GLY A 172 -4.35 14.96 1.93
N LEU A 173 -4.74 15.24 0.69
CA LEU A 173 -6.03 14.80 0.14
C LEU A 173 -6.13 13.28 0.21
N ARG A 174 -7.18 12.78 0.87
CA ARG A 174 -7.53 11.36 0.78
C ARG A 174 -8.14 11.06 -0.57
N ALA A 175 -8.00 9.82 -1.03
CA ALA A 175 -8.49 9.44 -2.36
C ALA A 175 -9.98 9.74 -2.60
N PRO A 176 -10.93 9.51 -1.65
CA PRO A 176 -12.33 9.85 -1.84
C PRO A 176 -12.58 11.36 -1.98
N GLU A 177 -11.80 12.17 -1.25
CA GLU A 177 -11.90 13.63 -1.31
C GLU A 177 -11.34 14.14 -2.65
N ALA A 178 -10.22 13.59 -3.11
CA ALA A 178 -9.65 13.92 -4.41
C ALA A 178 -10.59 13.52 -5.57
N GLU A 179 -11.20 12.33 -5.52
CA GLU A 179 -12.20 11.91 -6.50
C GLU A 179 -13.45 12.80 -6.47
N ALA A 180 -13.94 13.19 -5.28
CA ALA A 180 -15.09 14.08 -5.15
C ALA A 180 -14.82 15.45 -5.78
N LEU A 181 -13.67 16.07 -5.48
CA LEU A 181 -13.26 17.36 -6.06
C LEU A 181 -13.14 17.29 -7.59
N LEU A 182 -12.60 16.21 -8.15
CA LEU A 182 -12.49 16.04 -9.60
C LEU A 182 -13.85 15.76 -10.26
N ALA A 183 -14.72 15.01 -9.59
CA ALA A 183 -16.03 14.64 -10.10
C ALA A 183 -16.97 15.85 -10.26
N GLU A 184 -16.81 16.90 -9.45
CA GLU A 184 -17.51 18.19 -9.64
C GLU A 184 -17.26 18.81 -11.02
N HIS A 185 -16.13 18.48 -11.63
CA HIS A 185 -15.73 18.92 -12.98
C HIS A 185 -15.87 17.81 -14.04
N GLY A 186 -16.49 16.67 -13.71
CA GLY A 186 -16.68 15.55 -14.64
C GLY A 186 -15.41 14.71 -14.88
N TYR A 187 -14.41 14.81 -14.01
CA TYR A 187 -13.17 14.04 -14.07
C TYR A 187 -13.05 13.00 -12.94
N THR A 188 -12.15 12.05 -13.13
CA THR A 188 -11.73 11.04 -12.15
C THR A 188 -10.21 10.93 -12.19
N LEU A 189 -9.62 10.63 -11.03
CA LEU A 189 -8.21 10.26 -10.94
C LEU A 189 -8.02 8.82 -11.45
N GLY A 190 -8.97 7.94 -11.16
CA GLY A 190 -8.95 6.55 -11.62
C GLY A 190 -7.99 5.66 -10.81
N HIS A 191 -7.54 6.14 -9.65
CA HIS A 191 -6.59 5.43 -8.80
C HIS A 191 -7.28 4.85 -7.56
N PHE A 192 -7.57 3.55 -7.62
CA PHE A 192 -8.36 2.84 -6.62
C PHE A 192 -7.56 1.72 -5.93
N PRO A 193 -6.59 2.03 -5.05
CA PRO A 193 -5.88 1.01 -4.26
C PRO A 193 -6.79 0.43 -3.18
N GLN A 194 -6.42 -0.70 -2.56
CA GLN A 194 -7.20 -1.28 -1.46
C GLN A 194 -7.33 -0.32 -0.25
N SER A 195 -6.33 0.54 -0.06
CA SER A 195 -6.30 1.58 0.98
C SER A 195 -7.03 2.87 0.61
N TYR A 196 -7.79 2.88 -0.50
CA TYR A 196 -8.46 4.05 -1.09
C TYR A 196 -9.08 4.99 -0.05
N GLU A 197 -9.87 4.47 0.89
CA GLU A 197 -10.62 5.29 1.85
C GLU A 197 -9.75 6.19 2.76
N TRP A 198 -8.48 5.83 2.96
CA TRP A 198 -7.63 6.46 3.99
C TRP A 198 -6.28 6.96 3.46
N ALA A 199 -5.74 6.33 2.43
CA ALA A 199 -4.49 6.74 1.84
C ALA A 199 -4.61 8.09 1.11
N THR A 200 -3.51 8.83 1.06
CA THR A 200 -3.47 10.19 0.52
C THR A 200 -2.68 10.28 -0.77
N VAL A 201 -2.93 11.32 -1.55
CA VAL A 201 -2.25 11.63 -2.82
C VAL A 201 -0.72 11.67 -2.66
N GLY A 202 -0.23 12.32 -1.60
CA GLY A 202 1.21 12.36 -1.29
C GLY A 202 1.78 10.99 -0.94
N GLY A 203 1.02 10.20 -0.17
CA GLY A 203 1.37 8.81 0.15
C GLY A 203 1.48 7.95 -1.11
N PHE A 204 0.54 8.09 -2.05
CA PHE A 204 0.57 7.36 -3.32
C PHE A 204 1.83 7.64 -4.15
N ALA A 205 2.27 8.91 -4.19
CA ALA A 205 3.52 9.29 -4.86
C ALA A 205 4.75 8.75 -4.11
N ALA A 206 4.78 8.92 -2.79
CA ALA A 206 5.91 8.53 -1.94
C ALA A 206 6.16 7.01 -1.95
N THR A 207 5.13 6.19 -2.17
CA THR A 207 5.21 4.71 -2.17
C THR A 207 5.07 4.07 -3.55
N ARG A 208 4.89 4.86 -4.61
CA ARG A 208 4.56 4.38 -5.99
C ARG A 208 3.37 3.40 -5.99
N SER A 209 2.33 3.72 -5.24
CA SER A 209 1.18 2.83 -5.07
C SER A 209 0.52 2.43 -6.40
N SER A 210 -0.15 1.27 -6.41
CA SER A 210 -0.90 0.78 -7.56
C SER A 210 -2.38 0.62 -7.23
N GLY A 211 -3.25 1.06 -8.16
CA GLY A 211 -4.69 0.93 -8.05
C GLY A 211 -5.20 -0.31 -8.79
N GLN A 212 -6.34 -0.88 -8.35
CA GLN A 212 -6.91 -2.09 -8.94
C GLN A 212 -7.29 -1.96 -10.42
N ALA A 213 -7.48 -0.73 -10.90
CA ALA A 213 -7.77 -0.38 -12.30
C ALA A 213 -6.54 0.12 -13.09
N SER A 214 -5.33 -0.12 -12.60
CA SER A 214 -4.08 0.38 -13.19
C SER A 214 -3.79 -0.16 -14.60
N ALA A 215 -4.38 -1.30 -15.00
CA ALA A 215 -4.28 -1.77 -16.39
C ALA A 215 -4.93 -0.78 -17.38
N GLY A 216 -5.95 -0.01 -16.95
CA GLY A 216 -6.57 1.04 -17.76
C GLY A 216 -6.09 2.46 -17.44
N TYR A 217 -5.90 2.81 -16.17
CA TYR A 217 -5.54 4.19 -15.77
C TYR A 217 -4.04 4.41 -15.55
N GLY A 218 -3.24 3.34 -15.44
CA GLY A 218 -1.84 3.33 -15.06
C GLY A 218 -1.62 3.17 -13.56
N ARG A 219 -0.38 2.89 -13.14
CA ARG A 219 0.04 3.03 -11.74
C ARG A 219 0.12 4.51 -11.36
N PHE A 220 0.14 4.82 -10.06
CA PHE A 220 0.15 6.23 -9.63
C PHE A 220 1.38 6.99 -10.15
N ASP A 221 2.56 6.37 -10.13
CA ASP A 221 3.80 6.93 -10.65
C ASP A 221 3.76 7.24 -12.16
N GLU A 222 2.92 6.53 -12.92
CA GLU A 222 2.68 6.81 -14.34
C GLU A 222 1.66 7.94 -14.57
N MET A 223 0.84 8.23 -13.57
CA MET A 223 -0.13 9.34 -13.59
C MET A 223 0.52 10.68 -13.25
N VAL A 224 1.61 10.68 -12.48
CA VAL A 224 2.29 11.90 -12.01
C VAL A 224 3.04 12.60 -13.16
N LEU A 225 2.70 13.88 -13.35
CA LEU A 225 3.30 14.79 -14.33
C LEU A 225 4.31 15.76 -13.69
N GLY A 226 4.17 16.03 -12.39
CA GLY A 226 5.08 16.91 -11.66
C GLY A 226 4.86 16.83 -10.15
N LEU A 227 5.89 17.20 -9.40
CA LEU A 227 5.94 17.20 -7.93
C LEU A 227 6.70 18.44 -7.46
N THR A 228 6.23 19.03 -6.36
CA THR A 228 6.94 20.06 -5.60
C THR A 228 7.28 19.50 -4.21
N LEU A 229 8.53 19.63 -3.81
CA LEU A 229 9.05 19.12 -2.54
C LEU A 229 9.63 20.25 -1.71
N ALA A 230 9.39 20.18 -0.41
CA ALA A 230 10.18 20.90 0.59
C ALA A 230 11.30 19.99 1.08
N THR A 231 12.55 20.46 1.00
CA THR A 231 13.73 19.75 1.52
C THR A 231 14.48 20.66 2.48
N PRO A 232 15.32 20.12 3.38
CA PRO A 232 16.22 20.95 4.20
C PRO A 232 17.11 21.90 3.40
N SER A 233 17.36 21.59 2.12
CA SER A 233 18.16 22.43 1.22
C SER A 233 17.33 23.41 0.38
N GLY A 234 16.01 23.45 0.57
CA GLY A 234 15.07 24.32 -0.13
C GLY A 234 14.06 23.56 -0.99
N THR A 235 13.36 24.30 -1.85
CA THR A 235 12.29 23.78 -2.70
C THR A 235 12.85 23.09 -3.95
N LEU A 236 12.31 21.91 -4.26
CA LEU A 236 12.60 21.19 -5.49
C LEU A 236 11.32 21.00 -6.31
N ASP A 237 11.33 21.51 -7.55
CA ASP A 237 10.30 21.23 -8.56
C ASP A 237 10.84 20.25 -9.59
N THR A 238 10.12 19.15 -9.80
CA THR A 238 10.59 18.02 -10.64
C THR A 238 10.33 18.18 -12.13
N GLY A 239 9.45 19.10 -12.55
CA GLY A 239 9.16 19.29 -13.98
C GLY A 239 8.00 20.24 -14.27
N ARG A 240 7.89 20.65 -15.54
CA ARG A 240 6.87 21.60 -16.04
C ARG A 240 6.25 21.19 -17.40
N ALA A 241 6.57 20.01 -17.90
CA ALA A 241 6.20 19.57 -19.26
C ALA A 241 5.78 18.10 -19.27
N PRO A 242 4.88 17.68 -20.19
CA PRO A 242 4.28 16.34 -20.17
C PRO A 242 5.28 15.20 -20.41
N ARG A 243 6.24 15.39 -21.33
CA ARG A 243 7.38 14.50 -21.56
C ARG A 243 8.60 15.37 -21.90
N SER A 244 9.75 15.03 -21.34
CA SER A 244 11.00 15.75 -21.51
C SER A 244 12.14 14.77 -21.72
N ALA A 245 13.06 15.10 -22.63
CA ALA A 245 14.36 14.44 -22.77
C ALA A 245 15.50 15.29 -22.18
N ALA A 246 15.16 16.36 -21.44
CA ALA A 246 16.14 17.23 -20.82
C ALA A 246 16.68 16.60 -19.53
N GLY A 247 17.76 15.83 -19.66
CA GLY A 247 18.46 15.20 -18.54
C GLY A 247 17.67 14.09 -17.83
N PRO A 248 18.15 13.61 -16.67
CA PRO A 248 17.44 12.64 -15.85
C PRO A 248 16.09 13.15 -15.34
N ASP A 249 15.07 12.29 -15.33
CA ASP A 249 13.74 12.62 -14.85
C ASP A 249 13.69 12.68 -13.31
N LEU A 250 13.70 13.89 -12.75
CA LEU A 250 13.67 14.12 -11.32
C LEU A 250 12.40 13.58 -10.64
N ARG A 251 11.30 13.35 -11.38
CA ARG A 251 10.12 12.68 -10.80
C ARG A 251 10.46 11.27 -10.34
N GLN A 252 11.25 10.54 -11.13
CA GLN A 252 11.65 9.16 -10.79
C GLN A 252 12.59 9.10 -9.60
N LEU A 253 13.26 10.21 -9.27
CA LEU A 253 14.04 10.31 -8.03
C LEU A 253 13.13 10.40 -6.80
N VAL A 254 12.00 11.09 -6.91
CA VAL A 254 11.08 11.35 -5.79
C VAL A 254 10.04 10.25 -5.61
N LEU A 255 9.51 9.71 -6.70
CA LEU A 255 8.48 8.66 -6.69
C LEU A 255 9.06 7.37 -6.09
N GLY A 256 8.60 6.99 -4.92
CA GLY A 256 9.16 5.86 -4.15
C GLY A 256 10.20 6.27 -3.11
N SER A 257 10.40 7.57 -2.86
CA SER A 257 11.37 8.05 -1.88
C SER A 257 10.96 7.84 -0.42
N GLU A 258 9.69 7.54 -0.14
CA GLU A 258 9.17 7.28 1.22
C GLU A 258 9.53 8.37 2.24
N GLY A 259 9.62 9.63 1.77
CA GLY A 259 9.98 10.79 2.57
C GLY A 259 11.49 11.01 2.75
N ALA A 260 12.36 10.10 2.28
CA ALA A 260 13.80 10.16 2.51
C ALA A 260 14.52 11.32 1.79
N PHE A 261 13.90 11.89 0.73
CA PHE A 261 14.47 12.96 -0.11
C PHE A 261 13.75 14.31 0.02
N GLY A 262 12.67 14.37 0.78
CA GLY A 262 11.88 15.59 0.96
C GLY A 262 10.43 15.31 1.30
N VAL A 263 9.72 16.36 1.68
CA VAL A 263 8.27 16.32 1.91
C VAL A 263 7.58 16.75 0.62
N ILE A 264 6.78 15.86 0.02
CA ILE A 264 5.96 16.19 -1.15
C ILE A 264 4.85 17.15 -0.70
N THR A 265 4.75 18.32 -1.32
CA THR A 265 3.82 19.39 -0.95
C THR A 265 2.80 19.75 -2.04
N ALA A 266 3.04 19.30 -3.27
CA ALA A 266 2.06 19.31 -4.36
C ALA A 266 2.34 18.16 -5.34
N VAL A 267 1.28 17.58 -5.90
CA VAL A 267 1.35 16.51 -6.90
C VAL A 267 0.47 16.89 -8.09
N THR A 268 1.09 17.06 -9.26
CA THR A 268 0.37 17.26 -10.52
C THR A 268 0.17 15.92 -11.21
N VAL A 269 -1.07 15.54 -11.48
CA VAL A 269 -1.45 14.26 -12.09
C VAL A 269 -2.27 14.47 -13.36
N ARG A 270 -2.23 13.52 -14.27
CA ARG A 270 -3.23 13.42 -15.35
C ARG A 270 -4.58 12.99 -14.77
N VAL A 271 -5.66 13.50 -15.33
CA VAL A 271 -7.04 13.08 -15.00
C VAL A 271 -7.78 12.59 -16.23
N ARG A 272 -8.85 11.82 -16.04
CA ARG A 272 -9.69 11.28 -17.12
C ARG A 272 -11.14 11.69 -16.93
N PRO A 273 -11.95 11.84 -18.00
CA PRO A 273 -13.38 11.96 -17.85
C PRO A 273 -13.95 10.77 -17.09
N VAL A 274 -14.97 10.99 -16.26
CA VAL A 274 -15.69 9.89 -15.57
C VAL A 274 -16.24 8.91 -16.63
N PRO A 275 -16.01 7.59 -16.49
CA PRO A 275 -16.50 6.61 -17.46
C PRO A 275 -18.03 6.57 -17.48
N LYS A 276 -18.61 6.45 -18.68
CA LYS A 276 -20.08 6.34 -18.86
C LYS A 276 -20.59 4.93 -18.55
N VAL A 277 -19.75 3.93 -18.76
CA VAL A 277 -20.06 2.52 -18.54
C VAL A 277 -18.96 1.88 -17.70
N ARG A 278 -19.35 1.05 -16.72
CA ARG A 278 -18.49 0.13 -15.99
C ARG A 278 -19.11 -1.27 -16.04
N ARG A 279 -18.34 -2.27 -16.43
CA ARG A 279 -18.75 -3.68 -16.46
C ARG A 279 -17.67 -4.53 -15.84
N TYR A 280 -18.04 -5.42 -14.93
CA TYR A 280 -17.13 -6.38 -14.30
C TYR A 280 -17.73 -7.77 -14.44
N GLU A 281 -16.88 -8.74 -14.77
CA GLU A 281 -17.31 -10.10 -15.06
C GLU A 281 -16.30 -11.14 -14.58
N GLY A 282 -16.77 -12.38 -14.42
CA GLY A 282 -16.01 -13.53 -13.99
C GLY A 282 -15.66 -14.49 -15.13
N TRP A 283 -14.47 -15.07 -15.08
CA TRP A 283 -13.98 -16.10 -15.99
C TRP A 283 -13.28 -17.22 -15.21
N ARG A 284 -13.50 -18.48 -15.59
CA ARG A 284 -12.86 -19.63 -14.94
C ARG A 284 -11.80 -20.27 -15.81
N PHE A 285 -10.75 -20.77 -15.17
CA PHE A 285 -9.68 -21.56 -15.77
C PHE A 285 -9.44 -22.83 -14.98
N ALA A 286 -8.95 -23.89 -15.63
CA ALA A 286 -8.70 -25.16 -14.96
C ALA A 286 -7.51 -25.08 -14.00
N SER A 287 -6.54 -24.20 -14.28
CA SER A 287 -5.36 -23.97 -13.44
C SER A 287 -4.89 -22.52 -13.47
N PHE A 288 -4.06 -22.17 -12.49
CA PHE A 288 -3.43 -20.85 -12.41
C PHE A 288 -2.51 -20.57 -13.60
N ASP A 289 -1.81 -21.60 -14.10
CA ASP A 289 -0.91 -21.48 -15.26
C ASP A 289 -1.69 -21.15 -16.55
N GLU A 290 -2.83 -21.80 -16.79
CA GLU A 290 -3.70 -21.51 -17.93
C GLU A 290 -4.27 -20.09 -17.85
N GLY A 291 -4.79 -19.70 -16.68
CA GLY A 291 -5.29 -18.35 -16.47
C GLY A 291 -4.20 -17.30 -16.63
N ALA A 292 -3.00 -17.55 -16.09
CA ALA A 292 -1.86 -16.64 -16.20
C ALA A 292 -1.42 -16.47 -17.66
N ALA A 293 -1.43 -17.55 -18.44
CA ALA A 293 -1.16 -17.50 -19.88
C ALA A 293 -2.21 -16.67 -20.64
N ALA A 294 -3.49 -16.79 -20.28
CA ALA A 294 -4.57 -15.99 -20.84
C ALA A 294 -4.40 -14.49 -20.52
N LEU A 295 -4.09 -14.17 -19.26
CA LEU A 295 -3.81 -12.80 -18.80
C LEU A 295 -2.60 -12.21 -19.53
N ARG A 296 -1.54 -13.00 -19.72
CA ARG A 296 -0.37 -12.60 -20.51
C ARG A 296 -0.73 -12.27 -21.96
N ARG A 297 -1.50 -13.13 -22.63
CA ARG A 297 -1.97 -12.87 -24.02
C ARG A 297 -2.78 -11.59 -24.11
N LEU A 298 -3.69 -11.34 -23.16
CA LEU A 298 -4.43 -10.07 -23.10
C LEU A 298 -3.51 -8.87 -22.88
N ALA A 299 -2.47 -9.00 -22.06
CA ALA A 299 -1.54 -7.93 -21.80
C ALA A 299 -0.60 -7.62 -22.98
N GLN A 300 -0.25 -8.63 -23.79
CA GLN A 300 0.68 -8.54 -24.91
C GLN A 300 0.01 -8.24 -26.25
N ASP A 301 -1.08 -8.96 -26.56
CA ASP A 301 -1.66 -9.00 -27.91
C ASP A 301 -3.15 -8.63 -27.96
N GLY A 302 -3.84 -8.67 -26.82
CA GLY A 302 -5.29 -8.46 -26.74
C GLY A 302 -5.70 -7.02 -26.44
N PRO A 303 -6.99 -6.66 -26.61
CA PRO A 303 -7.50 -5.44 -26.04
C PRO A 303 -7.45 -5.55 -24.51
N ARG A 304 -6.68 -4.68 -23.87
CA ARG A 304 -6.45 -4.74 -22.43
C ARG A 304 -7.70 -4.30 -21.64
N PRO A 305 -8.23 -5.15 -20.74
CA PRO A 305 -9.24 -4.74 -19.77
C PRO A 305 -8.73 -3.68 -18.80
N THR A 306 -9.65 -2.92 -18.20
CA THR A 306 -9.33 -1.90 -17.18
C THR A 306 -8.95 -2.54 -15.84
N VAL A 307 -9.61 -3.66 -15.49
CA VAL A 307 -9.27 -4.53 -14.37
C VAL A 307 -8.99 -5.91 -14.90
N LEU A 308 -7.90 -6.52 -14.47
CA LEU A 308 -7.56 -7.89 -14.83
C LEU A 308 -6.84 -8.54 -13.65
N ARG A 309 -7.56 -9.43 -12.95
CA ARG A 309 -7.10 -10.13 -11.75
C ARG A 309 -7.35 -11.62 -11.92
N LEU A 310 -6.41 -12.46 -11.50
CA LEU A 310 -6.57 -13.92 -11.49
C LEU A 310 -6.21 -14.47 -10.11
N SER A 311 -7.19 -15.04 -9.43
CA SER A 311 -7.01 -15.76 -8.16
C SER A 311 -6.56 -17.19 -8.43
N ASP A 312 -5.58 -17.68 -7.66
CA ASP A 312 -5.18 -19.08 -7.71
C ASP A 312 -6.29 -20.02 -7.19
N GLU A 313 -6.06 -21.32 -7.29
CA GLU A 313 -7.04 -22.33 -6.89
C GLU A 313 -7.38 -22.24 -5.40
N THR A 314 -6.41 -21.87 -4.56
CA THR A 314 -6.60 -21.79 -3.11
C THR A 314 -7.42 -20.55 -2.73
N GLU A 315 -7.10 -19.39 -3.30
CA GLU A 315 -7.84 -18.14 -3.09
C GLU A 315 -9.28 -18.27 -3.62
N THR A 316 -9.45 -18.92 -4.78
CA THR A 316 -10.77 -19.17 -5.40
C THR A 316 -11.62 -20.10 -4.53
N LEU A 317 -11.03 -21.16 -3.99
CA LEU A 317 -11.72 -22.12 -3.11
C LEU A 317 -12.16 -21.48 -1.78
N ILE A 318 -11.31 -20.63 -1.21
CA ILE A 318 -11.59 -19.98 0.09
C ILE A 318 -12.60 -18.84 -0.07
N GLY A 319 -12.57 -18.12 -1.20
CA GLY A 319 -13.52 -17.07 -1.49
C GLY A 319 -13.33 -15.82 -0.64
N LEU A 320 -12.08 -15.38 -0.42
CA LEU A 320 -11.75 -14.23 0.46
C LEU A 320 -12.46 -12.91 0.10
N ALA A 321 -12.97 -12.78 -1.13
CA ALA A 321 -13.81 -11.64 -1.52
C ALA A 321 -15.23 -11.68 -0.90
N GLN A 322 -15.58 -12.74 -0.15
CA GLN A 322 -16.88 -12.99 0.44
C GLN A 322 -16.76 -13.31 1.93
N PRO A 323 -16.63 -12.32 2.83
CA PRO A 323 -16.57 -12.57 4.28
C PRO A 323 -17.73 -13.43 4.80
N ASP A 324 -18.94 -13.26 4.24
CA ASP A 324 -20.15 -13.99 4.63
C ASP A 324 -20.27 -15.39 4.00
N ALA A 325 -19.42 -15.72 3.03
CA ALA A 325 -19.46 -16.98 2.29
C ALA A 325 -18.08 -17.66 2.20
N ILE A 326 -17.15 -17.33 3.12
CA ILE A 326 -15.84 -17.97 3.18
C ILE A 326 -16.03 -19.48 3.27
N GLY A 327 -15.41 -20.21 2.35
CA GLY A 327 -15.50 -21.67 2.26
C GLY A 327 -16.79 -22.20 1.63
N ALA A 328 -17.69 -21.37 1.09
CA ALA A 328 -18.87 -21.85 0.37
C ALA A 328 -18.51 -22.72 -0.85
N SER A 329 -17.41 -22.41 -1.53
CA SER A 329 -16.90 -23.19 -2.67
C SER A 329 -16.41 -24.59 -2.26
N LEU A 330 -16.02 -24.80 -0.99
CA LEU A 330 -15.68 -26.13 -0.45
C LEU A 330 -16.89 -27.08 -0.50
N GLN A 331 -18.12 -26.54 -0.46
CA GLN A 331 -19.35 -27.33 -0.55
C GLN A 331 -19.81 -27.57 -1.99
N GLN A 332 -19.36 -26.74 -2.95
CA GLN A 332 -19.82 -26.80 -4.35
C GLN A 332 -18.84 -27.55 -5.28
N GLY A 333 -17.64 -27.91 -4.82
CA GLY A 333 -16.68 -28.70 -5.61
C GLY A 333 -16.11 -27.93 -6.81
N ASP A 334 -16.11 -26.61 -6.71
CA ASP A 334 -15.90 -25.69 -7.82
C ASP A 334 -14.39 -25.47 -8.05
N ALA A 335 -13.76 -26.45 -8.70
CA ALA A 335 -12.31 -26.49 -8.91
C ALA A 335 -11.82 -25.43 -9.92
N GLY A 336 -10.53 -25.06 -9.79
CA GLY A 336 -9.85 -24.15 -10.70
C GLY A 336 -9.72 -22.72 -10.18
N CYS A 337 -9.45 -21.80 -11.10
CA CYS A 337 -9.15 -20.40 -10.81
C CYS A 337 -10.27 -19.47 -11.27
N LEU A 338 -10.44 -18.34 -10.58
CA LEU A 338 -11.35 -17.26 -10.97
C LEU A 338 -10.57 -16.02 -11.40
N ALA A 339 -10.84 -15.55 -12.62
CA ALA A 339 -10.43 -14.25 -13.10
C ALA A 339 -11.57 -13.24 -13.00
N VAL A 340 -11.26 -12.04 -12.49
CA VAL A 340 -12.14 -10.87 -12.56
C VAL A 340 -11.61 -9.96 -13.68
N VAL A 341 -12.49 -9.67 -14.62
CA VAL A 341 -12.21 -8.84 -15.80
C VAL A 341 -13.15 -7.64 -15.79
N GLY A 342 -12.61 -6.44 -15.92
CA GLY A 342 -13.40 -5.20 -15.86
C GLY A 342 -13.11 -4.24 -16.99
N PHE A 343 -14.13 -3.54 -17.44
CA PHE A 343 -14.08 -2.58 -18.54
C PHE A 343 -14.75 -1.28 -18.12
N GLU A 344 -14.07 -0.15 -18.35
CA GLU A 344 -14.60 1.18 -18.05
C GLU A 344 -14.31 2.13 -19.21
N GLY A 345 -15.31 2.90 -19.62
CA GLY A 345 -15.14 3.85 -20.73
C GLY A 345 -16.46 4.35 -21.31
N THR A 346 -16.47 4.57 -22.62
CA THR A 346 -17.69 4.81 -23.40
C THR A 346 -18.39 3.47 -23.67
N GLU A 347 -19.66 3.51 -24.09
CA GLU A 347 -20.42 2.31 -24.43
C GLU A 347 -19.78 1.53 -25.60
N GLU A 348 -19.38 2.24 -26.66
CA GLU A 348 -18.74 1.67 -27.85
C GLU A 348 -17.38 1.01 -27.52
N ASP A 349 -16.47 1.74 -26.85
CA ASP A 349 -15.15 1.24 -26.49
C ASP A 349 -15.23 0.06 -25.51
N THR A 350 -16.13 0.15 -24.52
CA THR A 350 -16.35 -0.94 -23.56
C THR A 350 -16.85 -2.21 -24.26
N ALA A 351 -17.82 -2.08 -25.17
CA ALA A 351 -18.35 -3.22 -25.93
C ALA A 351 -17.26 -3.86 -26.80
N HIS A 352 -16.49 -3.05 -27.53
CA HIS A 352 -15.43 -3.54 -28.41
C HIS A 352 -14.30 -4.26 -27.65
N ARG A 353 -13.77 -3.65 -26.58
CA ARG A 353 -12.71 -4.26 -25.77
C ARG A 353 -13.19 -5.54 -25.08
N ARG A 354 -14.44 -5.56 -24.61
CA ARG A 354 -15.04 -6.74 -23.99
C ARG A 354 -15.17 -7.91 -24.96
N GLU A 355 -15.67 -7.66 -26.18
CA GLU A 355 -15.81 -8.71 -27.20
C GLU A 355 -14.46 -9.32 -27.57
N GLY A 356 -13.45 -8.48 -27.86
CA GLY A 356 -12.12 -8.96 -28.21
C GLY A 356 -11.42 -9.69 -27.05
N ALA A 357 -11.57 -9.20 -25.81
CA ALA A 357 -11.01 -9.88 -24.64
C ALA A 357 -11.69 -11.24 -24.41
N ALA A 358 -13.01 -11.32 -24.57
CA ALA A 358 -13.76 -12.56 -24.45
C ALA A 358 -13.34 -13.61 -25.49
N ALA A 359 -12.96 -13.20 -26.71
CA ALA A 359 -12.41 -14.12 -27.71
C ALA A 359 -11.08 -14.72 -27.24
N VAL A 360 -10.13 -13.89 -26.80
CA VAL A 360 -8.83 -14.34 -26.28
C VAL A 360 -8.99 -15.27 -25.08
N LEU A 361 -9.86 -14.91 -24.13
CA LEU A 361 -10.11 -15.72 -22.94
C LEU A 361 -10.65 -17.11 -23.29
N ARG A 362 -11.62 -17.22 -24.21
CA ARG A 362 -12.15 -18.51 -24.68
C ARG A 362 -11.10 -19.35 -25.40
N GLU A 363 -10.33 -18.75 -26.29
CA GLU A 363 -9.22 -19.44 -26.98
C GLU A 363 -8.17 -19.97 -26.02
N SER A 364 -8.01 -19.32 -24.86
CA SER A 364 -7.11 -19.75 -23.78
C SER A 364 -7.76 -20.71 -22.79
N GLY A 365 -8.92 -21.31 -23.10
CA GLY A 365 -9.60 -22.28 -22.23
C GLY A 365 -10.49 -21.68 -21.16
N GLY A 366 -10.67 -20.35 -21.16
CA GLY A 366 -11.51 -19.65 -20.21
C GLY A 366 -13.00 -19.88 -20.44
N THR A 367 -13.74 -20.16 -19.37
CA THR A 367 -15.20 -20.26 -19.39
C THR A 367 -15.83 -19.04 -18.72
N PHE A 368 -16.79 -18.40 -19.40
CA PHE A 368 -17.50 -17.24 -18.85
C PHE A 368 -18.38 -17.65 -17.65
N ALA A 369 -18.22 -16.95 -16.52
CA ALA A 369 -18.90 -17.25 -15.27
C ALA A 369 -20.02 -16.25 -14.92
N GLY A 370 -20.36 -15.34 -15.84
CA GLY A 370 -21.34 -14.29 -15.61
C GLY A 370 -20.75 -13.01 -15.01
N ASP A 371 -21.60 -12.02 -14.80
CA ASP A 371 -21.21 -10.70 -14.29
C ASP A 371 -21.07 -10.71 -12.75
N GLU A 372 -21.86 -11.55 -12.08
CA GLU A 372 -21.98 -11.63 -10.64
C GLU A 372 -20.63 -11.74 -9.90
N PRO A 373 -19.63 -12.57 -10.31
CA PRO A 373 -18.33 -12.61 -9.63
C PRO A 373 -17.56 -11.28 -9.69
N GLY A 374 -17.61 -10.60 -10.83
CA GLY A 374 -16.96 -9.30 -11.01
C GLY A 374 -17.67 -8.19 -10.23
N GLU A 375 -19.00 -8.20 -10.22
CA GLU A 375 -19.80 -7.27 -9.42
C GLU A 375 -19.56 -7.47 -7.92
N ARG A 376 -19.52 -8.72 -7.44
CA ARG A 376 -19.19 -9.01 -6.03
C ARG A 376 -17.80 -8.51 -5.66
N TRP A 377 -16.81 -8.77 -6.49
CA TRP A 377 -15.46 -8.23 -6.29
C TRP A 377 -15.49 -6.71 -6.21
N ALA A 378 -16.17 -6.03 -7.13
CA ALA A 378 -16.23 -4.57 -7.17
C ALA A 378 -16.81 -3.96 -5.88
N HIS A 379 -17.84 -4.59 -5.29
CA HIS A 379 -18.43 -4.15 -4.02
C HIS A 379 -17.53 -4.46 -2.81
N GLY A 380 -16.87 -5.63 -2.79
CA GLY A 380 -16.10 -6.12 -1.63
C GLY A 380 -14.62 -5.69 -1.59
N ARG A 381 -14.10 -5.06 -2.63
CA ARG A 381 -12.66 -4.83 -2.84
C ARG A 381 -11.91 -3.99 -1.79
N TYR A 382 -12.64 -3.34 -0.87
CA TYR A 382 -12.08 -2.56 0.25
C TYR A 382 -12.29 -3.20 1.63
N SER A 383 -12.90 -4.40 1.69
CA SER A 383 -13.28 -5.03 2.96
C SER A 383 -12.19 -5.91 3.57
N ALA A 384 -11.18 -6.33 2.80
CA ALA A 384 -10.15 -7.26 3.28
C ALA A 384 -9.39 -6.81 4.54
N PRO A 385 -9.02 -5.52 4.70
CA PRO A 385 -8.36 -5.06 5.93
C PRO A 385 -9.26 -5.15 7.18
N TYR A 386 -10.59 -5.04 7.02
CA TYR A 386 -11.54 -5.26 8.12
C TYR A 386 -11.58 -6.74 8.52
N LEU A 387 -11.60 -7.65 7.54
CA LEU A 387 -11.55 -9.10 7.78
C LEU A 387 -10.27 -9.50 8.52
N ARG A 388 -9.12 -8.91 8.16
CA ARG A 388 -7.85 -9.12 8.86
C ARG A 388 -7.97 -8.82 10.35
N ASP A 389 -8.60 -7.71 10.73
CA ASP A 389 -8.71 -7.35 12.14
C ASP A 389 -9.52 -8.38 12.93
N SER A 390 -10.62 -8.88 12.36
CA SER A 390 -11.42 -9.95 12.95
C SER A 390 -10.66 -11.29 13.02
N LEU A 391 -9.79 -11.58 12.06
CA LEU A 391 -8.86 -12.74 12.09
C LEU A 391 -7.84 -12.61 13.22
N LEU A 392 -7.27 -11.41 13.41
CA LEU A 392 -6.32 -11.14 14.50
C LEU A 392 -6.97 -11.34 15.87
N ASP A 393 -8.22 -10.90 16.04
CA ASP A 393 -8.99 -11.06 17.29
C ASP A 393 -9.33 -12.54 17.57
N ALA A 394 -9.45 -13.37 16.52
CA ALA A 394 -9.65 -14.81 16.64
C ALA A 394 -8.36 -15.60 16.93
N GLY A 395 -7.20 -14.94 16.95
CA GLY A 395 -5.88 -15.57 17.17
C GLY A 395 -5.21 -16.08 15.89
N ALA A 396 -5.75 -15.73 14.72
CA ALA A 396 -5.07 -15.97 13.44
C ALA A 396 -4.07 -14.84 13.17
N LEU A 397 -2.97 -15.16 12.51
CA LEU A 397 -2.14 -14.20 11.79
C LEU A 397 -2.71 -14.10 10.38
N ALA A 398 -2.92 -12.89 9.88
CA ALA A 398 -3.32 -12.64 8.50
C ALA A 398 -2.47 -11.51 7.95
N GLU A 399 -1.68 -11.75 6.90
CA GLU A 399 -0.81 -10.74 6.33
C GLU A 399 -0.67 -10.93 4.82
N THR A 400 -0.22 -9.88 4.14
CA THR A 400 -0.04 -9.86 2.71
C THR A 400 1.38 -9.44 2.32
N LEU A 401 1.84 -9.96 1.20
CA LEU A 401 3.06 -9.50 0.55
C LEU A 401 2.90 -9.56 -0.95
N GLU A 402 3.72 -8.81 -1.67
CA GLU A 402 3.58 -8.66 -3.10
C GLU A 402 4.94 -8.43 -3.76
N THR A 403 5.03 -8.81 -5.02
CA THR A 403 6.23 -8.73 -5.83
C THR A 403 5.81 -8.66 -7.30
N ALA A 404 6.76 -8.45 -8.21
CA ALA A 404 6.54 -8.57 -9.65
C ALA A 404 7.76 -9.17 -10.33
N ALA A 405 7.52 -9.82 -11.46
CA ALA A 405 8.58 -10.31 -12.33
C ALA A 405 8.13 -10.34 -13.79
N TYR A 406 9.10 -10.56 -14.68
CA TYR A 406 8.81 -10.89 -16.07
C TYR A 406 8.00 -12.18 -16.18
N TRP A 407 7.16 -12.28 -17.20
CA TRP A 407 6.31 -13.45 -17.43
C TRP A 407 7.07 -14.78 -17.44
N SER A 408 8.31 -14.79 -17.93
CA SER A 408 9.17 -15.98 -17.97
C SER A 408 9.68 -16.45 -16.60
N ARG A 409 9.61 -15.61 -15.57
CA ARG A 409 10.04 -15.91 -14.20
C ARG A 409 8.86 -16.13 -13.25
N LEU A 410 7.67 -15.70 -13.63
CA LEU A 410 6.47 -15.72 -12.80
C LEU A 410 6.14 -17.11 -12.20
N PRO A 411 6.23 -18.24 -12.94
CA PRO A 411 5.96 -19.56 -12.35
C PRO A 411 6.95 -19.95 -11.25
N ALA A 412 8.25 -19.70 -11.45
CA ALA A 412 9.28 -20.00 -10.46
C ALA A 412 9.14 -19.10 -9.23
N LEU A 413 8.81 -17.81 -9.43
CA LEU A 413 8.54 -16.87 -8.35
C LEU A 413 7.33 -17.29 -7.51
N TYR A 414 6.22 -17.66 -8.16
CA TYR A 414 5.02 -18.17 -7.50
C TYR A 414 5.32 -19.40 -6.62
N ALA A 415 6.01 -20.40 -7.18
CA ALA A 415 6.35 -21.61 -6.45
C ALA A 415 7.31 -21.34 -5.28
N GLY A 416 8.40 -20.61 -5.53
CA GLY A 416 9.45 -20.36 -4.52
C GLY A 416 8.95 -19.57 -3.31
N VAL A 417 8.10 -18.55 -3.53
CA VAL A 417 7.52 -17.78 -2.42
C VAL A 417 6.55 -18.63 -1.59
N ARG A 418 5.69 -19.44 -2.25
CA ARG A 418 4.78 -20.34 -1.54
C ARG A 418 5.51 -21.38 -0.71
N GLU A 419 6.54 -21.99 -1.28
CA GLU A 419 7.39 -22.97 -0.59
C GLU A 419 8.08 -22.34 0.63
N ALA A 420 8.69 -21.16 0.47
CA ALA A 420 9.37 -20.46 1.56
C ALA A 420 8.42 -20.12 2.72
N LEU A 421 7.24 -19.57 2.42
CA LEU A 421 6.22 -19.24 3.42
C LEU A 421 5.69 -20.49 4.12
N THR A 422 5.36 -21.53 3.33
CA THR A 422 4.77 -22.77 3.85
C THR A 422 5.77 -23.52 4.74
N GLY A 423 7.01 -23.68 4.28
CA GLY A 423 8.07 -24.35 5.03
C GLY A 423 8.37 -23.63 6.35
N THR A 424 8.66 -22.33 6.28
CA THR A 424 9.07 -21.55 7.47
C THR A 424 8.00 -21.52 8.55
N LEU A 425 6.72 -21.33 8.18
CA LEU A 425 5.63 -21.26 9.15
C LEU A 425 5.23 -22.65 9.68
N THR A 426 5.35 -23.70 8.86
CA THR A 426 5.14 -25.08 9.32
C THR A 426 6.21 -25.52 10.31
N GLU A 427 7.49 -25.21 10.05
CA GLU A 427 8.59 -25.46 10.98
C GLU A 427 8.43 -24.71 12.32
N ALA A 428 7.82 -23.52 12.28
CA ALA A 428 7.47 -22.75 13.47
C ALA A 428 6.22 -23.28 14.21
N GLY A 429 5.60 -24.37 13.74
CA GLY A 429 4.40 -24.97 14.35
C GLY A 429 3.09 -24.26 14.03
N THR A 430 3.08 -23.35 13.06
CA THR A 430 1.90 -22.58 12.63
C THR A 430 1.68 -22.77 11.12
N PRO A 431 1.34 -23.99 10.65
CA PRO A 431 1.19 -24.26 9.23
C PRO A 431 0.21 -23.27 8.57
N PRO A 432 0.59 -22.65 7.43
CA PRO A 432 -0.22 -21.58 6.84
C PRO A 432 -1.14 -22.07 5.72
N LEU A 433 -2.18 -21.30 5.49
CA LEU A 433 -2.86 -21.18 4.20
C LEU A 433 -2.18 -20.06 3.41
N VAL A 434 -1.60 -20.39 2.25
CA VAL A 434 -0.96 -19.41 1.35
C VAL A 434 -1.76 -19.32 0.06
N MET A 435 -2.37 -18.17 -0.14
CA MET A 435 -3.15 -17.80 -1.32
C MET A 435 -2.37 -16.81 -2.18
N CYS A 436 -2.59 -16.83 -3.48
CA CYS A 436 -2.00 -15.89 -4.41
C CYS A 436 -3.00 -15.42 -5.47
N HIS A 437 -2.75 -14.23 -6.01
CA HIS A 437 -3.36 -13.80 -7.25
C HIS A 437 -2.41 -12.95 -8.09
N ILE A 438 -2.62 -12.95 -9.40
CA ILE A 438 -2.11 -11.90 -10.28
C ILE A 438 -2.96 -10.65 -10.01
N SER A 439 -2.34 -9.62 -9.45
CA SER A 439 -3.00 -8.37 -9.07
C SER A 439 -2.92 -7.29 -10.15
N HIS A 440 -1.82 -7.29 -10.92
CA HIS A 440 -1.54 -6.33 -11.99
C HIS A 440 -0.83 -7.02 -13.15
N VAL A 441 -1.13 -6.58 -14.37
CA VAL A 441 -0.51 -7.08 -15.59
C VAL A 441 0.21 -5.96 -16.35
N TYR A 442 1.34 -6.33 -16.93
CA TYR A 442 2.14 -5.52 -17.83
C TYR A 442 2.38 -6.32 -19.11
N GLU A 443 2.78 -5.62 -20.16
CA GLU A 443 3.15 -6.28 -21.42
C GLU A 443 4.29 -7.30 -21.20
N ASN A 444 5.25 -6.96 -20.35
CA ASN A 444 6.45 -7.75 -20.10
C ASN A 444 6.42 -8.57 -18.79
N GLY A 445 5.46 -8.35 -17.89
CA GLY A 445 5.41 -9.06 -16.62
C GLY A 445 4.09 -8.91 -15.87
N ALA A 446 4.08 -9.36 -14.62
CA ALA A 446 2.90 -9.26 -13.76
C ALA A 446 3.31 -9.11 -12.29
N SER A 447 2.40 -8.58 -11.48
CA SER A 447 2.53 -8.60 -10.03
C SER A 447 1.81 -9.81 -9.44
N LEU A 448 2.48 -10.51 -8.52
CA LEU A 448 1.88 -11.52 -7.66
C LEU A 448 1.63 -10.92 -6.29
N TYR A 449 0.45 -11.19 -5.75
CA TYR A 449 0.04 -10.76 -4.43
C TYR A 449 -0.34 -11.99 -3.62
N PHE A 450 0.33 -12.18 -2.48
CA PHE A 450 0.14 -13.30 -1.60
C PHE A 450 -0.62 -12.87 -0.36
N THR A 451 -1.58 -13.69 0.06
CA THR A 451 -2.27 -13.58 1.35
C THR A 451 -1.94 -14.82 2.16
N VAL A 452 -1.43 -14.62 3.37
CA VAL A 452 -1.00 -15.68 4.28
C VAL A 452 -1.88 -15.65 5.52
N VAL A 453 -2.47 -16.79 5.86
CA VAL A 453 -3.23 -16.98 7.10
C VAL A 453 -2.65 -18.16 7.87
N SER A 454 -2.33 -17.98 9.15
CA SER A 454 -1.85 -19.05 10.04
C SER A 454 -2.35 -18.83 11.47
N ALA A 455 -2.06 -19.75 12.39
CA ALA A 455 -2.13 -19.42 13.81
C ALA A 455 -1.07 -18.37 14.20
N GLN A 456 -1.36 -17.56 15.22
CA GLN A 456 -0.39 -16.61 15.77
C GLN A 456 0.79 -17.31 16.48
N GLY A 457 0.54 -18.47 17.11
CA GLY A 457 1.53 -19.13 17.96
C GLY A 457 1.88 -18.29 19.20
N GLU A 458 3.04 -18.57 19.81
CA GLU A 458 3.50 -17.86 21.02
C GLU A 458 3.95 -16.43 20.72
N ASP A 459 4.75 -16.24 19.66
CA ASP A 459 5.27 -14.95 19.20
C ASP A 459 5.01 -14.75 17.70
N ALA A 460 3.81 -14.23 17.39
CA ALA A 460 3.35 -13.99 16.02
C ALA A 460 4.25 -13.03 15.23
N VAL A 461 4.83 -12.02 15.90
CA VAL A 461 5.68 -11.03 15.22
C VAL A 461 7.00 -11.68 14.82
N ALA A 462 7.64 -12.41 15.72
CA ALA A 462 8.88 -13.11 15.42
C ALA A 462 8.69 -14.21 14.36
N HIS A 463 7.61 -14.99 14.45
CA HIS A 463 7.28 -16.01 13.45
C HIS A 463 7.10 -15.40 12.06
N TRP A 464 6.28 -14.34 11.95
CA TRP A 464 6.05 -13.66 10.69
C TRP A 464 7.33 -13.02 10.14
N THR A 465 8.17 -12.43 10.99
CA THR A 465 9.43 -11.81 10.56
C THR A 465 10.32 -12.82 9.85
N ARG A 466 10.48 -14.03 10.40
CA ARG A 466 11.25 -15.11 9.76
C ARG A 466 10.64 -15.54 8.43
N ALA A 467 9.32 -15.74 8.38
CA ALA A 467 8.62 -16.14 7.16
C ALA A 467 8.72 -15.07 6.06
N LYS A 468 8.60 -13.79 6.43
CA LYS A 468 8.76 -12.65 5.53
C LYS A 468 10.17 -12.56 4.98
N HIS A 469 11.20 -12.77 5.81
CA HIS A 469 12.59 -12.81 5.37
C HIS A 469 12.84 -13.95 4.38
N ALA A 470 12.33 -15.16 4.67
CA ALA A 470 12.45 -16.30 3.77
C ALA A 470 11.76 -16.05 2.42
N ALA A 471 10.56 -15.45 2.44
CA ALA A 471 9.85 -15.04 1.23
C ALA A 471 10.64 -14.00 0.42
N ASN A 472 11.24 -13.00 1.09
CA ASN A 472 12.06 -11.98 0.44
C ASN A 472 13.32 -12.57 -0.22
N GLU A 473 13.98 -13.56 0.41
CA GLU A 473 15.08 -14.29 -0.22
C GLU A 473 14.61 -15.06 -1.46
N ALA A 474 13.46 -15.74 -1.37
CA ALA A 474 12.89 -16.47 -2.50
C ALA A 474 12.53 -15.53 -3.67
N ILE A 475 12.02 -14.32 -3.37
CA ILE A 475 11.73 -13.29 -4.37
C ILE A 475 12.98 -12.91 -5.15
N LEU A 476 14.06 -12.54 -4.45
CA LEU A 476 15.32 -12.17 -5.11
C LEU A 476 15.93 -13.34 -5.90
N ALA A 477 15.91 -14.55 -5.33
CA ALA A 477 16.45 -15.74 -5.98
C ALA A 477 15.72 -16.10 -7.29
N ALA A 478 14.40 -15.87 -7.35
CA ALA A 478 13.59 -16.08 -8.54
C ALA A 478 13.68 -14.93 -9.57
N GLY A 479 14.38 -13.84 -9.23
CA GLY A 479 14.52 -12.65 -10.08
C GLY A 479 13.29 -11.74 -10.09
N GLY A 480 12.49 -11.77 -9.02
CA GLY A 480 11.45 -10.78 -8.77
C GLY A 480 12.00 -9.52 -8.12
N THR A 481 11.26 -8.41 -8.24
CA THR A 481 11.54 -7.20 -7.46
C THR A 481 10.98 -7.34 -6.05
N ILE A 482 11.66 -6.80 -5.04
CA ILE A 482 11.30 -6.99 -3.63
C ILE A 482 9.90 -6.48 -3.27
N THR A 483 9.43 -5.47 -3.99
CA THR A 483 8.11 -4.87 -3.83
C THR A 483 7.63 -4.37 -5.18
N HIS A 484 6.33 -4.45 -5.44
CA HIS A 484 5.73 -3.83 -6.61
C HIS A 484 4.93 -2.56 -6.24
N HIS A 485 4.26 -2.51 -5.08
CA HIS A 485 3.47 -1.34 -4.65
C HIS A 485 3.30 -1.15 -3.13
N HIS A 486 3.80 -2.04 -2.28
CA HIS A 486 3.83 -1.80 -0.82
C HIS A 486 4.90 -0.79 -0.40
N ALA A 487 5.92 -0.60 -1.25
CA ALA A 487 7.16 0.15 -1.02
C ALA A 487 8.19 -0.61 -0.18
N VAL A 488 9.33 0.04 0.09
CA VAL A 488 10.50 -0.61 0.71
C VAL A 488 10.42 -0.53 2.23
N GLY A 489 10.15 0.65 2.78
CA GLY A 489 10.09 0.90 4.20
C GLY A 489 11.34 0.42 4.95
N THR A 490 11.15 -0.14 6.14
CA THR A 490 12.17 -0.89 6.88
C THR A 490 12.14 -2.37 6.54
N ASP A 491 10.96 -2.90 6.21
CA ASP A 491 10.72 -4.34 6.09
C ASP A 491 11.38 -4.97 4.86
N HIS A 492 11.57 -4.19 3.79
CA HIS A 492 12.21 -4.66 2.55
C HIS A 492 13.59 -4.03 2.31
N ARG A 493 14.02 -3.10 3.16
CA ARG A 493 15.22 -2.26 2.97
C ARG A 493 16.47 -3.05 2.61
N ASP A 494 16.75 -4.10 3.38
CA ASP A 494 18.01 -4.84 3.25
C ASP A 494 18.05 -5.65 1.93
N TRP A 495 16.90 -6.07 1.41
CA TRP A 495 16.77 -6.69 0.09
C TRP A 495 16.77 -5.65 -1.03
N TYR A 496 16.13 -4.49 -0.84
CA TYR A 496 16.20 -3.38 -1.80
C TYR A 496 17.65 -2.91 -2.01
N VAL A 497 18.45 -2.80 -0.95
CA VAL A 497 19.89 -2.49 -1.03
C VAL A 497 20.64 -3.52 -1.88
N ARG A 498 20.29 -4.80 -1.75
CA ARG A 498 20.88 -5.87 -2.57
C ARG A 498 20.42 -5.82 -4.02
N GLU A 499 19.13 -5.56 -4.25
CA GLU A 499 18.53 -5.43 -5.58
C GLU A 499 19.11 -4.23 -6.35
N ALA A 500 19.23 -3.06 -5.70
CA ALA A 500 19.81 -1.85 -6.29
C ALA A 500 21.33 -1.96 -6.50
N GLY A 501 22.00 -2.78 -5.69
CA GLY A 501 23.44 -2.97 -5.71
C GLY A 501 24.24 -1.79 -5.12
N PRO A 502 25.54 -1.99 -4.83
CA PRO A 502 26.34 -1.00 -4.08
C PRO A 502 26.38 0.40 -4.71
N LEU A 503 26.60 0.48 -6.03
CA LEU A 503 26.69 1.75 -6.75
C LEU A 503 25.33 2.47 -6.83
N GLY A 504 24.23 1.72 -6.98
CA GLY A 504 22.88 2.30 -6.95
C GLY A 504 22.57 2.92 -5.60
N VAL A 505 22.92 2.23 -4.51
CA VAL A 505 22.77 2.74 -3.14
C VAL A 505 23.66 3.96 -2.90
N GLU A 506 24.89 3.97 -3.40
CA GLU A 506 25.78 5.14 -3.30
C GLU A 506 25.20 6.37 -4.01
N ALA A 507 24.61 6.19 -5.20
CA ALA A 507 23.94 7.27 -5.93
C ALA A 507 22.74 7.84 -5.15
N LEU A 508 21.90 6.97 -4.57
CA LEU A 508 20.77 7.38 -3.73
C LEU A 508 21.23 8.12 -2.46
N ARG A 509 22.31 7.65 -1.83
CA ARG A 509 22.91 8.35 -0.69
C ARG A 509 23.49 9.71 -1.06
N ALA A 510 24.11 9.84 -2.24
CA ALA A 510 24.62 11.12 -2.72
C ALA A 510 23.48 12.14 -2.89
N VAL A 511 22.34 11.70 -3.41
CA VAL A 511 21.11 12.51 -3.46
C VAL A 511 20.64 12.88 -2.06
N LYS A 512 20.49 11.88 -1.15
CA LYS A 512 20.04 12.14 0.23
C LYS A 512 20.91 13.19 0.92
N ARG A 513 22.24 13.05 0.88
CA ARG A 513 23.17 14.02 1.47
C ARG A 513 23.07 15.42 0.87
N SER A 514 22.71 15.53 -0.41
CA SER A 514 22.55 16.84 -1.06
C SER A 514 21.22 17.51 -0.72
N LEU A 515 20.14 16.75 -0.52
CA LEU A 515 18.81 17.30 -0.24
C LEU A 515 18.58 17.47 1.27
N ASP A 516 19.16 16.58 2.06
CA ASP A 516 19.06 16.46 3.52
C ASP A 516 20.46 16.28 4.14
N PRO A 517 21.29 17.35 4.19
CA PRO A 517 22.67 17.25 4.67
C PRO A 517 22.80 16.83 6.14
N ALA A 518 21.76 17.06 6.94
CA ALA A 518 21.71 16.72 8.36
C ALA A 518 21.09 15.33 8.63
N GLY A 519 20.64 14.60 7.60
CA GLY A 519 20.07 13.26 7.75
C GLY A 519 18.77 13.21 8.55
N LEU A 520 17.96 14.27 8.47
CA LEU A 520 16.75 14.48 9.27
C LEU A 520 15.57 13.62 8.78
N LEU A 521 15.47 13.41 7.47
CA LEU A 521 14.25 12.91 6.83
C LEU A 521 14.20 11.39 6.82
N SER A 522 13.19 10.83 7.50
CA SER A 522 12.91 9.38 7.59
C SER A 522 14.17 8.51 7.71
N PRO A 523 15.09 8.78 8.65
CA PRO A 523 16.38 8.12 8.63
C PRO A 523 16.23 6.62 8.94
N GLY A 524 16.94 5.78 8.18
CA GLY A 524 16.83 4.32 8.27
C GLY A 524 15.62 3.71 7.53
N VAL A 525 14.74 4.51 6.94
CA VAL A 525 13.67 4.06 6.03
C VAL A 525 14.18 4.14 4.59
N LEU A 526 13.85 3.17 3.72
CA LEU A 526 14.31 3.01 2.33
C LEU A 526 15.82 2.75 2.18
N LEU A 527 16.66 3.54 2.86
CA LEU A 527 18.10 3.40 2.91
C LEU A 527 18.55 3.14 4.36
N PRO A 528 19.60 2.33 4.58
CA PRO A 528 20.21 2.24 5.90
C PRO A 528 20.65 3.62 6.36
N ALA A 529 20.53 3.89 7.66
CA ALA A 529 21.10 5.11 8.24
C ALA A 529 22.62 5.12 8.04
N ASP A 530 23.17 6.32 7.85
CA ASP A 530 24.60 6.53 7.64
C ASP A 530 25.43 6.38 8.92
#